data_AF-A0A936W522-F1
#
_entry.id   AF-A0A936W522-F1
#
_cell.length_a   1.000
_cell.length_b   1.000
_cell.length_c   1.000
_cell.angle_alpha   90.00
_cell.angle_beta   90.00
_cell.angle_gamma   90.00
#
_symmetry.space_group_name_H-M   'P 1'
#
loop_
_entity.id
_entity.type
_entity.pdbx_description
1 polymer ?
#
loop_
_entity_poly.entity_id
_entity_poly.type
_entity_poly.pdbx_seq_one_letter_code
_entity_poly.pdbx_strand_id
1 'polypeptide(L)'
;MYLDMRLFIWLFLSFICATVMGTLTHELGHYVVAEFLGYDADFHYGATGIVKGPVNGKPSDGFWITSGGPFQTMLTGSIGLLLILIYRKSFSLSIALSGWQWFLVFIALFWLRQTANLWTWIGGYLLRGNFSGRGDEILLAKYLGLSNWLILTFTGLIGWTVLTIITFKVVPVKQRLTFLVSGLLGGIVGYILWLDVLGKVIIS
;
A
#
# COMPACT_ATOMS: atom_id res chain seq x y z
N MET A 1 -1.36 26.38 -11.68
CA MET A 1 -0.69 25.09 -11.34
C MET A 1 -0.10 24.59 -12.65
N TYR A 2 1.22 24.36 -12.72
CA TYR A 2 1.87 23.87 -13.93
C TYR A 2 2.55 22.53 -13.63
N LEU A 3 2.77 21.72 -14.66
CA LEU A 3 3.48 20.46 -14.52
C LEU A 3 4.98 20.75 -14.62
N ASP A 4 5.68 20.59 -13.51
CA ASP A 4 7.14 20.67 -13.46
C ASP A 4 7.72 19.34 -13.97
N MET A 5 8.28 19.35 -15.19
CA MET A 5 8.79 18.15 -15.85
C MET A 5 9.96 17.49 -15.11
N ARG A 6 10.83 18.28 -14.47
CA ARG A 6 11.97 17.73 -13.74
C ARG A 6 11.47 17.00 -12.51
N LEU A 7 10.60 17.64 -11.73
CA LEU A 7 9.97 17.01 -10.57
C LEU A 7 9.11 15.81 -10.98
N PHE A 8 8.42 15.90 -12.12
CA PHE A 8 7.59 14.82 -12.64
C PHE A 8 8.38 13.53 -12.83
N ILE A 9 9.52 13.59 -13.52
CA ILE A 9 10.37 12.42 -13.78
C ILE A 9 10.84 11.79 -12.46
N TRP A 10 11.31 12.61 -11.52
CA TRP A 10 11.76 12.13 -10.21
C TRP A 10 10.65 11.46 -9.40
N LEU A 11 9.47 12.07 -9.35
CA LEU A 11 8.33 11.50 -8.63
C LEU A 11 7.81 10.25 -9.34
N PHE A 12 7.70 10.26 -10.66
CA PHE A 12 7.25 9.11 -11.45
C PHE A 12 8.12 7.87 -11.20
N LEU A 13 9.45 8.02 -11.27
CA LEU A 13 10.37 6.93 -10.95
C LEU A 13 10.28 6.51 -9.47
N SER A 14 10.18 7.48 -8.56
CA SER A 14 9.99 7.20 -7.13
C SER A 14 8.70 6.41 -6.86
N PHE A 15 7.61 6.71 -7.56
CA PHE A 15 6.35 5.97 -7.45
C PHE A 15 6.47 4.54 -7.96
N ILE A 16 7.15 4.32 -9.09
CA ILE A 16 7.43 2.96 -9.60
C ILE A 16 8.18 2.15 -8.52
N CYS A 17 9.27 2.70 -8.00
CA CYS A 17 10.06 2.04 -6.95
C CYS A 17 9.25 1.82 -5.67
N ALA A 18 8.47 2.81 -5.25
CA ALA A 18 7.64 2.71 -4.05
C ALA A 18 6.54 1.66 -4.19
N THR A 19 5.95 1.50 -5.38
CA THR A 19 4.98 0.42 -5.65
C THR A 19 5.62 -0.95 -5.48
N VAL A 20 6.81 -1.17 -6.06
CA VAL A 20 7.56 -2.43 -5.91
C VAL A 20 7.87 -2.70 -4.44
N MET A 21 8.46 -1.73 -3.75
CA MET A 21 8.81 -1.86 -2.33
C MET A 21 7.57 -2.08 -1.46
N GLY A 22 6.47 -1.38 -1.72
CA GLY A 22 5.21 -1.52 -1.00
C GLY A 22 4.59 -2.91 -1.16
N THR A 23 4.66 -3.50 -2.36
CA THR A 23 4.22 -4.88 -2.58
C THR A 23 5.10 -5.87 -1.84
N LEU A 24 6.43 -5.77 -1.99
CA LEU A 24 7.37 -6.69 -1.35
C LEU A 24 7.29 -6.65 0.18
N THR A 25 7.20 -5.46 0.76
CA THR A 25 7.10 -5.29 2.22
C THR A 25 5.75 -5.77 2.77
N HIS A 26 4.68 -5.66 1.99
CA HIS A 26 3.38 -6.24 2.35
C HIS A 26 3.45 -7.76 2.39
N GLU A 27 4.00 -8.39 1.35
CA GLU A 27 4.20 -9.85 1.34
C GLU A 27 5.13 -10.29 2.48
N LEU A 28 6.14 -9.48 2.80
CA LEU A 28 7.03 -9.75 3.93
C LEU A 28 6.25 -9.72 5.26
N GLY A 29 5.22 -8.89 5.38
CA GLY A 29 4.32 -8.87 6.52
C GLY A 29 3.59 -10.20 6.72
N HIS A 30 3.10 -10.82 5.64
CA HIS A 30 2.51 -12.16 5.71
C HIS A 30 3.54 -13.22 6.09
N TYR A 31 4.71 -13.20 5.44
CA TYR A 31 5.81 -14.12 5.68
C TYR A 31 6.27 -14.11 7.14
N VAL A 32 6.56 -12.93 7.71
CA VAL A 32 7.05 -12.80 9.09
C VAL A 32 6.04 -13.37 10.09
N VAL A 33 4.74 -13.15 9.87
CA VAL A 33 3.72 -13.69 10.77
C VAL A 33 3.59 -15.21 10.61
N ALA A 34 3.69 -15.74 9.39
CA ALA A 34 3.67 -17.18 9.16
C ALA A 34 4.84 -17.90 9.84
N GLU A 35 6.06 -17.40 9.65
CA GLU A 35 7.28 -17.91 10.30
C GLU A 35 7.18 -17.83 11.82
N PHE A 36 6.68 -16.71 12.36
CA PHE A 36 6.50 -16.55 13.81
C PHE A 36 5.49 -17.56 14.40
N LEU A 37 4.50 -17.98 13.61
CA LEU A 37 3.53 -19.01 13.99
C LEU A 37 4.03 -20.44 13.74
N GLY A 38 5.25 -20.60 13.21
CA GLY A 38 5.88 -21.89 12.94
C GLY A 38 5.41 -22.55 11.63
N TYR A 39 4.89 -21.76 10.69
CA TYR A 39 4.66 -22.19 9.31
C TYR A 39 5.93 -21.93 8.51
N ASP A 40 6.32 -22.91 7.70
CA ASP A 40 7.36 -22.79 6.68
C ASP A 40 6.73 -22.06 5.48
N ALA A 41 7.10 -20.80 5.28
CA ALA A 41 6.51 -19.93 4.27
C ALA A 41 7.49 -19.65 3.13
N ASP A 42 6.98 -19.63 1.89
CA ASP A 42 7.76 -19.25 0.72
C ASP A 42 7.36 -17.86 0.23
N PHE A 43 8.37 -17.04 0.01
CA PHE A 43 8.23 -15.66 -0.45
C PHE A 43 8.18 -15.60 -1.99
N HIS A 44 7.03 -15.26 -2.57
CA HIS A 44 6.88 -15.05 -4.01
C HIS A 44 6.66 -13.57 -4.33
N TYR A 45 6.90 -13.17 -5.58
CA TYR A 45 6.90 -11.76 -6.02
C TYR A 45 5.62 -10.97 -5.75
N GLY A 46 4.47 -11.63 -5.54
CA GLY A 46 3.19 -10.98 -5.29
C GLY A 46 2.25 -11.79 -4.39
N ALA A 47 2.80 -12.76 -3.66
CA ALA A 47 2.06 -13.57 -2.72
C ALA A 47 3.02 -14.25 -1.74
N THR A 48 2.55 -14.57 -0.54
CA THR A 48 3.22 -15.50 0.36
C THR A 48 2.54 -16.85 0.30
N GLY A 49 3.30 -17.90 0.00
CA GLY A 49 2.85 -19.28 0.00
C GLY A 49 3.14 -19.96 1.33
N ILE A 50 2.28 -20.88 1.77
CA ILE A 50 2.57 -21.75 2.91
C ILE A 50 3.02 -23.11 2.36
N VAL A 51 4.26 -23.50 2.66
CA VAL A 51 4.85 -24.77 2.21
C VAL A 51 4.50 -25.89 3.18
N LYS A 52 4.69 -25.64 4.48
CA LYS A 52 4.35 -26.59 5.56
C LYS A 52 3.78 -25.85 6.76
N GLY A 53 2.78 -26.45 7.38
CA GLY A 53 2.20 -25.95 8.63
C GLY A 53 2.61 -26.78 9.85
N PRO A 54 2.51 -26.20 11.06
CA PRO A 54 2.74 -26.93 12.30
C PRO A 54 1.68 -28.01 12.50
N VAL A 55 2.07 -29.11 13.17
CA VAL A 55 1.20 -30.27 13.44
C VAL A 55 -0.07 -29.88 14.23
N ASN A 56 -0.01 -28.81 15.03
CA ASN A 56 -1.12 -28.27 15.81
C ASN A 56 -1.52 -26.85 15.36
N GLY A 57 -1.54 -26.58 14.05
CA GLY A 57 -1.99 -25.29 13.51
C GLY A 57 -3.40 -24.93 13.98
N LYS A 58 -3.59 -23.68 14.41
CA LYS A 58 -4.89 -23.21 14.89
C LYS A 58 -5.69 -22.62 13.73
N PRO A 59 -7.03 -22.77 13.72
CA PRO A 59 -7.89 -22.10 12.73
C PRO A 59 -7.73 -20.57 12.68
N SER A 60 -7.28 -19.97 13.79
CA SER A 60 -6.98 -18.53 13.89
C SER A 60 -5.71 -18.09 13.16
N ASP A 61 -4.81 -19.01 12.81
CA ASP A 61 -3.50 -18.64 12.25
C ASP A 61 -3.66 -17.98 10.87
N GLY A 62 -4.63 -18.45 10.07
CA GLY A 62 -4.96 -17.84 8.78
C GLY A 62 -5.37 -16.36 8.90
N PHE A 63 -6.09 -16.00 9.97
CA PHE A 63 -6.42 -14.60 10.25
C PHE A 63 -5.15 -13.78 10.51
N TRP A 64 -4.27 -14.28 11.37
CA TRP A 64 -3.04 -13.57 11.72
C TRP A 64 -2.11 -13.41 10.53
N ILE A 65 -1.87 -14.50 9.77
CA ILE A 65 -1.05 -14.48 8.56
C ILE A 65 -1.61 -13.47 7.56
N THR A 66 -2.90 -13.54 7.26
CA THR A 66 -3.57 -12.60 6.33
C THR A 66 -3.53 -11.16 6.85
N SER A 67 -3.51 -10.95 8.17
CA SER A 67 -3.45 -9.61 8.74
C SER A 67 -2.06 -8.96 8.63
N GLY A 68 -1.00 -9.76 8.48
CA GLY A 68 0.39 -9.33 8.46
C GLY A 68 0.69 -8.26 7.40
N GLY A 69 0.30 -8.49 6.15
CA GLY A 69 0.52 -7.54 5.06
C GLY A 69 -0.22 -6.21 5.24
N PRO A 70 -1.56 -6.21 5.41
CA PRO A 70 -2.33 -5.00 5.69
C PRO A 70 -1.81 -4.24 6.91
N PHE A 71 -1.48 -4.92 8.01
CA PHE A 71 -0.92 -4.26 9.19
C PHE A 71 0.46 -3.66 8.95
N GLN A 72 1.35 -4.36 8.25
CA GLN A 72 2.66 -3.82 7.89
C GLN A 72 2.53 -2.52 7.10
N THR A 73 1.70 -2.50 6.05
CA THR A 73 1.53 -1.32 5.21
C THR A 73 0.87 -0.16 5.95
N MET A 74 -0.17 -0.43 6.75
CA MET A 74 -0.82 0.59 7.59
C MET A 74 0.13 1.15 8.65
N LEU A 75 0.97 0.31 9.27
CA LEU A 75 1.94 0.72 10.27
C LEU A 75 3.02 1.61 9.66
N THR A 76 3.62 1.20 8.54
CA THR A 76 4.61 2.01 7.82
C THR A 76 4.02 3.36 7.40
N GLY A 77 2.81 3.37 6.83
CA GLY A 77 2.11 4.60 6.46
C GLY A 77 1.85 5.52 7.66
N SER A 78 1.49 4.94 8.80
CA SER A 78 1.23 5.69 10.03
C SER A 78 2.51 6.28 10.64
N ILE A 79 3.64 5.57 10.57
CA ILE A 79 4.95 6.09 10.95
C ILE A 79 5.33 7.30 10.08
N GLY A 80 5.13 7.19 8.76
CA GLY A 80 5.37 8.32 7.84
C GLY A 80 4.52 9.54 8.18
N LEU A 81 3.22 9.34 8.44
CA LEU A 81 2.32 10.42 8.85
C LEU A 81 2.76 11.05 10.17
N LEU A 82 3.12 10.24 11.17
CA LEU A 82 3.61 10.74 12.47
C LEU A 82 4.87 11.60 12.31
N LEU A 83 5.83 11.15 11.50
CA LEU A 83 7.05 11.91 11.23
C LEU A 83 6.74 13.24 10.54
N ILE A 84 5.82 13.27 9.58
CA ILE A 84 5.36 14.51 8.95
C ILE A 84 4.74 15.46 9.98
N LEU A 85 3.93 14.95 10.92
CA LEU A 85 3.32 15.76 11.97
C LEU A 85 4.36 16.34 12.93
N ILE A 86 5.41 15.57 13.28
CA ILE A 86 6.54 16.03 14.09
C ILE A 86 7.29 17.16 13.37
N TYR A 87 7.57 16.98 12.08
CA TYR A 87 8.31 17.96 11.27
C TYR A 87 7.41 19.02 10.60
N ARG A 88 6.13 19.16 11.01
CA ARG A 88 5.11 19.99 10.33
C ARG A 88 5.56 21.42 9.99
N LYS A 89 6.36 22.05 10.86
CA LYS A 89 6.85 23.43 10.66
C LYS A 89 7.78 23.53 9.45
N SER A 90 8.58 22.49 9.21
CA SER A 90 9.46 22.40 8.05
C SER A 90 8.65 22.34 6.74
N PHE A 91 7.54 21.58 6.74
CA PHE A 91 6.66 21.47 5.58
C PHE A 91 5.89 22.76 5.29
N SER A 92 5.34 23.43 6.32
CA SER A 92 4.49 24.63 6.13
C SER A 92 5.23 25.85 5.59
N LEU A 93 6.54 25.97 5.87
CA LEU A 93 7.35 27.13 5.46
C LEU A 93 8.00 26.95 4.09
N SER A 94 7.95 25.73 3.52
CA SER A 94 8.69 25.40 2.31
C SER A 94 7.87 25.69 1.05
N ILE A 95 8.42 26.48 0.13
CA ILE A 95 7.82 26.75 -1.19
C ILE A 95 7.81 25.47 -2.06
N ALA A 96 8.78 24.59 -1.85
CA ALA A 96 8.96 23.32 -2.52
C ALA A 96 9.46 22.28 -1.52
N LEU A 97 9.02 21.02 -1.66
CA LEU A 97 9.50 19.95 -0.78
C LEU A 97 10.93 19.52 -1.13
N SER A 98 11.74 19.33 -0.09
CA SER A 98 13.08 18.74 -0.21
C SER A 98 13.02 17.22 -0.43
N GLY A 99 14.13 16.60 -0.85
CA GLY A 99 14.20 15.15 -1.05
C GLY A 99 13.83 14.34 0.21
N TRP A 100 14.28 14.80 1.39
CA TRP A 100 13.91 14.17 2.66
C TRP A 100 12.42 14.28 2.99
N GLN A 101 11.83 15.46 2.73
CA GLN A 101 10.39 15.67 2.91
C GLN A 101 9.58 14.78 1.95
N TRP A 102 10.03 14.61 0.71
CA TRP A 102 9.44 13.66 -0.23
C TRP A 102 9.55 12.22 0.27
N PHE A 103 10.71 11.80 0.78
CA PHE A 103 10.87 10.48 1.35
C PHE A 103 9.86 10.20 2.47
N LEU A 104 9.65 11.13 3.39
CA LEU A 104 8.61 11.01 4.43
C LEU A 104 7.20 10.93 3.85
N VAL A 105 6.91 11.71 2.81
CA VAL A 105 5.64 11.61 2.06
C VAL A 105 5.48 10.21 1.49
N PHE A 106 6.50 9.65 0.84
CA PHE A 106 6.44 8.29 0.28
C PHE A 106 6.23 7.21 1.34
N ILE A 107 6.84 7.33 2.52
CA ILE A 107 6.55 6.41 3.64
C ILE A 107 5.06 6.51 4.01
N ALA A 108 4.52 7.72 4.15
CA ALA A 108 3.12 7.93 4.50
C ALA A 108 2.15 7.42 3.42
N LEU A 109 2.58 7.40 2.16
CA LEU A 109 1.81 6.87 1.02
C LEU A 109 1.64 5.36 1.03
N PHE A 110 2.18 4.60 2.00
CA PHE A 110 1.83 3.18 2.14
C PHE A 110 0.33 2.97 2.41
N TRP A 111 -0.37 3.98 2.95
CA TRP A 111 -1.83 4.00 3.03
C TRP A 111 -2.54 3.97 1.67
N LEU A 112 -1.83 4.29 0.58
CA LEU A 112 -2.36 4.22 -0.79
C LEU A 112 -2.86 2.84 -1.16
N ARG A 113 -2.26 1.76 -0.63
CA ARG A 113 -2.69 0.39 -0.91
C ARG A 113 -4.14 0.15 -0.45
N GLN A 114 -4.48 0.56 0.77
CA GLN A 114 -5.82 0.35 1.33
C GLN A 114 -6.88 1.11 0.54
N THR A 115 -6.57 2.35 0.13
CA THR A 115 -7.47 3.14 -0.72
C THR A 115 -7.56 2.55 -2.13
N ALA A 116 -6.45 2.09 -2.72
CA ALA A 116 -6.44 1.46 -4.04
C ALA A 116 -7.23 0.14 -4.03
N ASN A 117 -7.10 -0.68 -2.98
CA ASN A 117 -7.89 -1.90 -2.81
C ASN A 117 -9.39 -1.59 -2.78
N LEU A 118 -9.81 -0.57 -2.04
CA LEU A 118 -11.22 -0.15 -2.01
C LEU A 118 -11.72 0.25 -3.41
N TRP A 119 -11.00 1.12 -4.12
CA TRP A 119 -11.43 1.61 -5.44
C TRP A 119 -11.39 0.53 -6.53
N THR A 120 -10.36 -0.31 -6.54
CA THR A 120 -10.28 -1.44 -7.49
C THR A 120 -11.40 -2.44 -7.25
N TRP A 121 -11.77 -2.65 -6.00
CA TRP A 121 -12.88 -3.55 -5.66
C TRP A 121 -14.24 -2.96 -6.03
N ILE A 122 -14.49 -1.68 -5.74
CA ILE A 122 -15.70 -0.96 -6.21
C ILE A 122 -15.78 -1.00 -7.74
N GLY A 123 -14.70 -0.64 -8.43
CA GLY A 123 -14.65 -0.66 -9.89
C GLY A 123 -14.87 -2.07 -10.46
N GLY A 124 -14.26 -3.09 -9.85
CA GLY A 124 -14.46 -4.48 -10.21
C GLY A 124 -15.90 -4.95 -10.05
N TYR A 125 -16.56 -4.55 -8.95
CA TYR A 125 -17.96 -4.85 -8.70
C TYR A 125 -18.88 -4.18 -9.72
N LEU A 126 -18.68 -2.89 -10.01
CA LEU A 126 -19.49 -2.16 -10.98
C LEU A 126 -19.35 -2.70 -12.41
N LEU A 127 -18.17 -3.21 -12.78
CA LEU A 127 -17.91 -3.73 -14.12
C LEU A 127 -18.31 -5.19 -14.32
N ARG A 128 -18.11 -6.05 -13.31
CA ARG A 128 -18.31 -7.52 -13.45
C ARG A 128 -19.56 -8.04 -12.75
N GLY A 129 -20.23 -7.21 -11.95
CA GLY A 129 -21.40 -7.59 -11.15
C GLY A 129 -21.12 -8.55 -9.99
N ASN A 130 -19.88 -9.00 -9.83
CA ASN A 130 -19.47 -9.99 -8.84
C ASN A 130 -18.28 -9.51 -8.02
N PHE A 131 -18.26 -9.92 -6.75
CA PHE A 131 -17.17 -9.59 -5.83
C PHE A 131 -15.95 -10.48 -6.07
N SER A 132 -14.78 -9.87 -6.20
CA SER A 132 -13.53 -10.62 -6.11
C SER A 132 -13.30 -11.01 -4.65
N GLY A 133 -13.10 -12.31 -4.39
CA GLY A 133 -12.94 -12.86 -3.03
C GLY A 133 -11.49 -12.97 -2.55
N ARG A 134 -10.53 -12.39 -3.28
CA ARG A 134 -9.08 -12.61 -3.13
C ARG A 134 -8.34 -11.54 -2.32
N GLY A 135 -8.98 -10.43 -1.96
CA GLY A 135 -8.31 -9.37 -1.19
C GLY A 135 -8.13 -9.74 0.28
N ASP A 136 -7.01 -9.35 0.88
CA ASP A 136 -6.67 -9.64 2.28
C ASP A 136 -7.75 -9.10 3.23
N GLU A 137 -8.23 -7.87 3.00
CA GLU A 137 -9.26 -7.26 3.84
C GLU A 137 -10.61 -8.02 3.77
N ILE A 138 -10.87 -8.71 2.66
CA ILE A 138 -12.08 -9.53 2.47
C ILE A 138 -11.92 -10.87 3.18
N LEU A 139 -10.74 -11.48 3.10
CA LEU A 139 -10.41 -12.69 3.85
C LEU A 139 -10.48 -12.43 5.36
N LEU A 140 -9.95 -11.30 5.84
CA LEU A 140 -10.08 -10.86 7.22
C LEU A 140 -11.54 -10.69 7.63
N ALA A 141 -12.39 -10.12 6.78
CA ALA A 141 -13.81 -9.97 7.08
C ALA A 141 -14.50 -11.33 7.23
N LYS A 142 -14.16 -12.29 6.36
CA LYS A 142 -14.67 -13.67 6.44
C LYS A 142 -14.25 -14.38 7.71
N TYR A 143 -12.98 -14.26 8.13
CA TYR A 143 -12.50 -14.84 9.38
C TYR A 143 -13.25 -14.30 10.62
N LEU A 144 -13.68 -13.03 10.57
CA LEU A 144 -14.46 -12.40 11.64
C LEU A 144 -15.97 -12.62 11.50
N GLY A 145 -16.45 -13.32 10.46
CA GLY A 145 -17.88 -13.47 10.18
C GLY A 145 -18.58 -12.15 9.82
N LEU A 146 -17.82 -11.15 9.36
CA LEU A 146 -18.31 -9.82 9.01
C LEU A 146 -18.62 -9.73 7.51
N SER A 147 -19.39 -8.71 7.13
CA SER A 147 -19.60 -8.38 5.71
C SER A 147 -18.27 -8.06 5.02
N ASN A 148 -18.07 -8.59 3.81
CA ASN A 148 -16.88 -8.35 2.98
C ASN A 148 -16.56 -6.85 2.80
N TRP A 149 -17.57 -5.99 2.88
CA TRP A 149 -17.43 -4.54 2.75
C TRP A 149 -16.78 -3.89 3.97
N LEU A 150 -16.95 -4.44 5.17
CA LEU A 150 -16.76 -3.69 6.39
C LEU A 150 -15.29 -3.32 6.61
N ILE A 151 -14.39 -4.31 6.59
CA ILE A 151 -12.96 -4.06 6.80
C ILE A 151 -12.36 -3.26 5.65
N LEU A 152 -12.68 -3.63 4.41
CA LEU A 152 -12.19 -2.96 3.20
C LEU A 152 -12.61 -1.48 3.13
N THR A 153 -13.89 -1.20 3.41
CA THR A 153 -14.41 0.18 3.38
C THR A 153 -13.81 1.00 4.51
N PHE A 154 -13.74 0.44 5.72
CA PHE A 154 -13.22 1.17 6.87
C PHE A 154 -11.75 1.54 6.71
N THR A 155 -10.90 0.56 6.37
CA THR A 155 -9.46 0.78 6.14
C THR A 155 -9.21 1.67 4.92
N GLY A 156 -9.96 1.46 3.83
CA GLY A 156 -9.87 2.28 2.63
C GLY A 156 -10.25 3.75 2.85
N LEU A 157 -11.26 4.03 3.67
CA LEU A 157 -11.67 5.40 4.04
C LEU A 157 -10.66 6.09 4.96
N ILE A 158 -10.05 5.36 5.89
CA ILE A 158 -8.94 5.89 6.70
C ILE A 158 -7.78 6.26 5.78
N GLY A 159 -7.38 5.35 4.89
CA GLY A 159 -6.34 5.62 3.90
C GLY A 159 -6.67 6.83 3.05
N TRP A 160 -7.91 6.94 2.56
CA TRP A 160 -8.34 8.06 1.72
C TRP A 160 -8.25 9.40 2.45
N THR A 161 -8.62 9.40 3.73
CA THR A 161 -8.50 10.58 4.61
C THR A 161 -7.03 10.99 4.78
N VAL A 162 -6.15 10.02 5.05
CA VAL A 162 -4.70 10.26 5.17
C VAL A 162 -4.12 10.84 3.88
N LEU A 163 -4.43 10.24 2.73
CA LEU A 163 -3.95 10.69 1.42
C LEU A 163 -4.46 12.10 1.07
N THR A 164 -5.70 12.41 1.44
CA THR A 164 -6.28 13.75 1.29
C THR A 164 -5.52 14.77 2.14
N ILE A 165 -5.19 14.42 3.40
CA ILE A 165 -4.38 15.27 4.27
C ILE A 165 -2.99 15.51 3.66
N ILE A 166 -2.31 14.45 3.19
CA ILE A 166 -1.00 14.57 2.56
C ILE A 166 -1.07 15.47 1.33
N THR A 167 -2.00 15.22 0.42
CA THR A 167 -2.10 15.95 -0.85
C THR A 167 -2.43 17.42 -0.65
N PHE A 168 -3.39 17.74 0.23
CA PHE A 168 -3.91 19.11 0.35
C PHE A 168 -3.30 19.92 1.49
N LYS A 169 -2.74 19.29 2.53
CA LYS A 169 -2.10 20.00 3.65
C LYS A 169 -0.57 19.90 3.64
N VAL A 170 0.01 18.82 3.13
CA VAL A 170 1.47 18.61 3.17
C VAL A 170 2.13 19.03 1.85
N VAL A 171 1.58 18.63 0.71
CA VAL A 171 2.16 18.96 -0.60
C VAL A 171 1.84 20.42 -0.99
N PRO A 172 2.85 21.25 -1.33
CA PRO A 172 2.65 22.63 -1.76
C PRO A 172 1.79 22.73 -3.02
N VAL A 173 0.89 23.72 -3.08
CA VAL A 173 -0.08 23.91 -4.18
C VAL A 173 0.57 23.87 -5.57
N LYS A 174 1.78 24.42 -5.70
CA LYS A 174 2.52 24.46 -6.98
C LYS A 174 2.96 23.08 -7.48
N GLN A 175 3.18 22.11 -6.57
CA GLN A 175 3.69 20.76 -6.88
C GLN A 175 2.58 19.70 -6.93
N ARG A 176 1.35 20.00 -6.48
CA ARG A 176 0.24 19.03 -6.37
C ARG A 176 -0.12 18.36 -7.68
N LEU A 177 -0.20 19.10 -8.79
CA LEU A 177 -0.51 18.51 -10.09
C LEU A 177 0.54 17.49 -10.49
N THR A 178 1.81 17.90 -10.43
CA THR A 178 2.94 17.03 -10.75
C THR A 178 2.89 15.77 -9.89
N PHE A 179 2.68 15.92 -8.58
CA PHE A 179 2.55 14.82 -7.65
C PHE A 179 1.41 13.87 -8.02
N LEU A 180 0.19 14.37 -8.24
CA LEU A 180 -0.97 13.54 -8.59
C LEU A 180 -0.80 12.80 -9.92
N VAL A 181 -0.33 13.49 -10.96
CA VAL A 181 -0.12 12.88 -12.29
C VAL A 181 1.01 11.86 -12.23
N SER A 182 2.11 12.17 -11.55
CA SER A 182 3.21 11.22 -11.35
C SER A 182 2.81 10.00 -10.52
N GLY A 183 1.95 10.19 -9.50
CA GLY A 183 1.44 9.10 -8.67
C GLY A 183 0.52 8.17 -9.42
N LEU A 184 -0.40 8.72 -10.22
CA LEU A 184 -1.30 7.91 -11.04
C LEU A 184 -0.52 7.11 -12.09
N LEU A 185 0.30 7.78 -12.90
CA LEU A 185 1.04 7.12 -13.98
C LEU A 185 2.12 6.19 -13.43
N GLY A 186 2.91 6.65 -12.46
CA GLY A 186 3.99 5.87 -11.86
C GLY A 186 3.47 4.67 -11.07
N GLY A 187 2.35 4.81 -10.37
CA GLY A 187 1.71 3.70 -9.65
C GLY A 187 1.17 2.62 -10.60
N ILE A 188 0.48 3.01 -11.68
CA ILE A 188 -0.03 2.06 -12.69
C ILE A 188 1.14 1.35 -13.38
N VAL A 189 2.11 2.12 -13.87
CA VAL A 189 3.29 1.56 -14.56
C VAL A 189 4.10 0.67 -13.61
N GLY A 190 4.31 1.09 -12.36
CA GLY A 190 5.01 0.30 -11.36
C GLY A 190 4.31 -1.00 -11.03
N TYR A 191 2.98 -0.99 -10.90
CA TYR A 191 2.18 -2.18 -10.67
C TYR A 191 2.30 -3.19 -11.81
N ILE A 192 2.16 -2.73 -13.06
CA ILE A 192 2.29 -3.57 -14.26
C ILE A 192 3.72 -4.11 -14.39
N LEU A 193 4.73 -3.23 -14.29
CA LEU A 193 6.14 -3.63 -14.40
C LEU A 193 6.50 -4.68 -13.35
N TRP A 194 6.01 -4.54 -12.12
CA TRP A 194 6.31 -5.48 -11.06
C TRP A 194 5.59 -6.82 -11.27
N LEU A 195 4.26 -6.82 -11.36
CA LEU A 195 3.50 -8.06 -11.37
C LEU A 195 3.56 -8.81 -12.69
N ASP A 196 3.67 -8.11 -13.83
CA ASP A 196 3.64 -8.76 -15.13
C ASP A 196 5.00 -9.03 -15.73
N VAL A 197 6.05 -8.30 -15.32
CA VAL A 197 7.37 -8.39 -15.94
C VAL A 197 8.45 -8.80 -14.94
N LEU A 198 8.81 -7.91 -14.00
CA LEU A 198 10.00 -8.06 -13.17
C LEU A 198 9.83 -9.11 -12.07
N GLY A 199 8.71 -9.10 -11.37
CA GLY A 199 8.44 -10.00 -10.26
C GLY A 199 8.52 -11.47 -10.68
N LYS A 200 7.87 -11.82 -11.80
CA LYS A 200 7.89 -13.17 -12.39
C LYS A 200 9.29 -13.66 -12.77
N VAL A 201 10.20 -12.74 -13.12
CA VAL A 201 11.56 -13.08 -13.56
C VAL A 201 12.54 -13.16 -12.39
N ILE A 202 12.40 -12.28 -11.41
CA ILE A 202 13.38 -12.13 -10.32
C ILE A 202 13.07 -13.09 -9.17
N ILE A 203 11.79 -13.27 -8.83
CA ILE A 203 11.36 -14.06 -7.68
C ILE A 203 10.28 -15.03 -8.18
N SER A 204 10.73 -16.11 -8.83
CA SER A 204 9.88 -17.17 -9.39
C SER A 204 9.62 -18.29 -8.40
#